data_AF-A0A3D1AT33-F1
#
_entry.id   AF-A0A3D1AT33-F1
#
_cell.length_a   1.000
_cell.length_b   1.000
_cell.length_c   1.000
_cell.angle_alpha   90.00
_cell.angle_beta   90.00
_cell.angle_gamma   90.00
#
_symmetry.space_group_name_H-M   'P 1'
#
loop_
_entity.id
_entity.type
_entity.pdbx_description
1 polymer ?
#
loop_
_entity_poly.entity_id
_entity_poly.type
_entity_poly.pdbx_seq_one_letter_code
_entity_poly.pdbx_strand_id
1 'polypeptide(L)'
;MISMLLALAGLLITLEQHAASVQGEGAMLLLEHSDNATFTATSFLLDRRETVQWARNGTVIVDSQYAGGNTARARNFAEQFGLRVLATDAPPAAAFELHRPRVAVVRSRWVEWLLNEYKVPFTPIEGGAGLRTRFDSIVLAGASTMDSLATFVREGGTLVAIGDGARFAIRNLALPVTVTSVAGASAHFDVTHPVAFGMPAEATIFGAVMTFDVKGAARPVATLGNAAVLLDYPLGRGRVLLFGFEPQYRGEAHNTFRLLLNAVYWASSQRL
;
A
#
# COMPACT_ATOMS: atom_id res chain seq x y z
N MET A 1 20.37 -26.10 24.24
CA MET A 1 18.89 -26.05 24.17
C MET A 1 18.37 -24.88 23.30
N ILE A 2 19.06 -24.55 22.20
CA ILE A 2 18.64 -23.53 21.22
C ILE A 2 19.01 -24.09 19.84
N SER A 3 18.36 -25.17 19.41
CA SER A 3 18.54 -25.72 18.04
C SER A 3 17.34 -26.51 17.52
N MET A 4 16.15 -26.36 18.12
CA MET A 4 14.99 -27.20 17.77
C MET A 4 13.65 -26.44 17.67
N LEU A 5 13.71 -25.15 17.31
CA LEU A 5 12.52 -24.30 17.12
C LEU A 5 12.45 -23.63 15.73
N LEU A 6 13.28 -24.10 14.79
CA LEU A 6 13.26 -23.68 13.37
C LEU A 6 12.51 -24.67 12.46
N ALA A 7 12.00 -25.79 13.00
CA ALA A 7 11.39 -26.86 12.21
C ALA A 7 9.84 -26.88 12.23
N LEU A 8 9.18 -25.87 12.84
CA LEU A 8 7.71 -25.83 12.93
C LEU A 8 7.06 -24.53 12.40
N ALA A 9 7.82 -23.69 11.69
CA ALA A 9 7.27 -22.59 10.87
C ALA A 9 7.06 -23.00 9.39
N GLY A 10 6.99 -24.31 9.13
CA GLY A 10 6.67 -24.91 7.83
C GLY A 10 5.21 -25.33 7.69
N LEU A 11 4.29 -24.79 8.52
CA LEU A 11 2.86 -25.05 8.37
C LEU A 11 2.27 -24.03 7.39
N LEU A 12 2.04 -24.51 6.16
CA LEU A 12 1.09 -24.00 5.16
C LEU A 12 0.82 -22.49 5.21
N ILE A 13 1.74 -21.70 4.65
CA ILE A 13 1.32 -20.49 3.94
C ILE A 13 0.97 -20.97 2.54
N THR A 14 -0.32 -21.17 2.27
CA THR A 14 -0.81 -21.39 0.92
C THR A 14 -0.44 -20.14 0.12
N LEU A 15 0.69 -20.20 -0.59
CA LEU A 15 0.85 -19.39 -1.79
C LEU A 15 -0.34 -19.80 -2.66
N GLU A 16 -1.40 -18.98 -2.72
CA GLU A 16 -2.31 -19.08 -3.85
C GLU A 16 -1.57 -18.60 -5.09
N GLN A 17 -0.59 -19.38 -5.55
CA GLN A 17 -0.07 -19.28 -6.91
C GLN A 17 -1.22 -19.73 -7.80
N HIS A 18 -2.02 -18.77 -8.23
CA HIS A 18 -2.94 -19.01 -9.31
C HIS A 18 -2.11 -19.31 -10.55
N ALA A 19 -2.56 -20.28 -11.37
CA ALA A 19 -1.93 -20.49 -12.65
C ALA A 19 -2.06 -19.20 -13.48
N ALA A 20 -0.92 -18.70 -13.98
CA ALA A 20 -0.90 -17.55 -14.87
C ALA A 20 -1.86 -17.79 -16.04
N SER A 21 -2.70 -16.80 -16.36
CA SER A 21 -3.68 -16.94 -17.43
C SER A 21 -4.05 -15.60 -18.04
N VAL A 22 -4.45 -15.66 -19.31
CA VAL A 22 -5.01 -14.53 -20.05
C VAL A 22 -6.40 -14.91 -20.53
N GLN A 23 -7.38 -14.06 -20.24
CA GLN A 23 -8.74 -14.14 -20.74
C GLN A 23 -9.03 -12.92 -21.62
N GLY A 24 -9.93 -13.08 -22.60
CA GLY A 24 -10.33 -11.99 -23.49
C GLY A 24 -9.27 -11.59 -24.53
N GLU A 25 -9.60 -10.55 -25.28
CA GLU A 25 -8.78 -9.94 -26.33
C GLU A 25 -8.92 -8.42 -26.25
N GLY A 26 -7.86 -7.69 -26.61
CA GLY A 26 -7.87 -6.23 -26.68
C GLY A 26 -6.51 -5.60 -26.40
N ALA A 27 -6.45 -4.27 -26.57
CA ALA A 27 -5.26 -3.47 -26.37
C ALA A 27 -4.88 -3.33 -24.89
N MET A 28 -5.87 -3.19 -24.00
CA MET A 28 -5.65 -2.94 -22.59
C MET A 28 -5.62 -4.24 -21.80
N LEU A 29 -4.80 -4.28 -20.74
CA LEU A 29 -4.77 -5.37 -19.78
C LEU A 29 -5.33 -4.91 -18.45
N LEU A 30 -6.21 -5.72 -17.87
CA LEU A 30 -6.75 -5.52 -16.53
C LEU A 30 -6.10 -6.53 -15.58
N LEU A 31 -5.51 -6.02 -14.51
CA LEU A 31 -4.89 -6.81 -13.44
C LEU A 31 -5.72 -6.72 -12.16
N GLU A 32 -5.74 -7.81 -11.40
CA GLU A 32 -6.42 -7.86 -10.12
C GLU A 32 -5.58 -7.18 -9.04
N HIS A 33 -6.15 -6.17 -8.39
CA HIS A 33 -5.53 -5.50 -7.24
C HIS A 33 -5.38 -6.41 -6.02
N SER A 34 -6.17 -7.47 -5.96
CA SER A 34 -6.14 -8.45 -4.88
C SER A 34 -4.95 -9.41 -4.95
N ASP A 35 -4.20 -9.42 -6.04
CA ASP A 35 -2.95 -10.17 -6.16
C ASP A 35 -1.76 -9.23 -5.89
N ASN A 36 -0.92 -9.55 -4.91
CA ASN A 36 0.23 -8.71 -4.61
C ASN A 36 1.26 -8.72 -5.76
N ALA A 37 1.31 -9.75 -6.61
CA ALA A 37 2.21 -9.79 -7.77
C ALA A 37 1.92 -8.62 -8.75
N THR A 38 0.70 -8.07 -8.72
CA THR A 38 0.32 -6.88 -9.49
C THR A 38 1.19 -5.68 -9.16
N PHE A 39 1.70 -5.54 -7.94
CA PHE A 39 2.61 -4.43 -7.59
C PHE A 39 3.98 -4.59 -8.22
N THR A 40 4.50 -5.82 -8.34
CA THR A 40 5.78 -6.07 -9.03
C THR A 40 5.66 -5.77 -10.52
N ALA A 41 4.55 -6.19 -11.14
CA ALA A 41 4.22 -5.85 -12.53
C ALA A 41 4.06 -4.34 -12.73
N THR A 42 3.38 -3.65 -11.79
CA THR A 42 3.21 -2.19 -11.80
C THR A 42 4.57 -1.48 -11.75
N SER A 43 5.46 -1.87 -10.81
CA SER A 43 6.81 -1.31 -10.72
C SER A 43 7.58 -1.48 -12.04
N PHE A 44 7.51 -2.68 -12.63
CA PHE A 44 8.19 -3.01 -13.89
C PHE A 44 7.72 -2.14 -15.07
N LEU A 45 6.42 -1.86 -15.15
CA LEU A 45 5.81 -1.04 -16.20
C LEU A 45 6.14 0.44 -16.02
N LEU A 46 6.05 0.96 -14.79
CA LEU A 46 6.37 2.36 -14.49
C LEU A 46 7.86 2.69 -14.69
N ASP A 47 8.76 1.73 -14.43
CA ASP A 47 10.18 1.86 -14.76
C ASP A 47 10.43 2.01 -16.27
N ARG A 48 9.50 1.56 -17.11
CA ARG A 48 9.51 1.68 -18.57
C ARG A 48 8.69 2.86 -19.08
N ARG A 49 8.11 3.66 -18.19
CA ARG A 49 7.21 4.79 -18.53
C ARG A 49 5.96 4.35 -19.30
N GLU A 50 5.52 3.12 -19.08
CA GLU A 50 4.23 2.65 -19.59
C GLU A 50 3.09 3.19 -18.71
N THR A 51 1.89 3.27 -19.26
CA THR A 51 0.73 3.86 -18.59
C THR A 51 0.06 2.82 -17.69
N VAL A 52 0.05 3.10 -16.38
CA VAL A 52 -0.67 2.29 -15.39
C VAL A 52 -1.66 3.18 -14.66
N GLN A 53 -2.91 2.74 -14.60
CA GLN A 53 -4.01 3.47 -13.98
C GLN A 53 -4.79 2.58 -13.02
N TRP A 54 -5.47 3.20 -12.05
CA TRP A 54 -6.46 2.53 -11.21
C TRP A 54 -7.86 3.06 -11.52
N ALA A 55 -8.81 2.15 -11.68
CA ALA A 55 -10.23 2.46 -11.67
C ALA A 55 -10.75 2.65 -10.23
N ARG A 56 -11.97 3.22 -10.09
CA ARG A 56 -12.59 3.45 -8.76
C ARG A 56 -12.89 2.17 -7.98
N ASN A 57 -13.05 1.05 -8.66
CA ASN A 57 -13.27 -0.26 -8.07
C ASN A 57 -11.97 -0.99 -7.73
N GLY A 58 -10.81 -0.35 -7.95
CA GLY A 58 -9.50 -0.94 -7.75
C GLY A 58 -8.99 -1.76 -8.93
N THR A 59 -9.69 -1.90 -10.06
CA THR A 59 -9.08 -2.57 -11.22
C THR A 59 -7.82 -1.81 -11.67
N VAL A 60 -6.71 -2.52 -11.84
CA VAL A 60 -5.47 -1.95 -12.40
C VAL A 60 -5.56 -2.06 -13.92
N ILE A 61 -5.53 -0.91 -14.60
CA ILE A 61 -5.58 -0.81 -16.04
C ILE A 61 -4.16 -0.56 -16.53
N VAL A 62 -3.70 -1.40 -17.46
CA VAL A 62 -2.41 -1.29 -18.10
C VAL A 62 -2.63 -1.05 -19.58
N ASP A 63 -2.21 0.12 -20.03
CA ASP A 63 -1.99 0.41 -21.45
C ASP A 63 -0.50 0.26 -21.71
N SER A 64 -0.13 -0.85 -22.37
CA SER A 64 1.26 -1.15 -22.62
C SER A 64 1.51 -1.75 -23.99
N GLN A 65 2.47 -1.18 -24.71
CA GLN A 65 2.95 -1.74 -25.98
C GLN A 65 3.71 -3.06 -25.78
N TYR A 66 4.23 -3.33 -24.57
CA TYR A 66 4.98 -4.55 -24.27
C TYR A 66 4.09 -5.73 -23.90
N ALA A 67 2.90 -5.45 -23.38
CA ALA A 67 2.01 -6.47 -22.83
C ALA A 67 0.67 -6.55 -23.57
N GLY A 68 0.15 -5.43 -24.06
CA GLY A 68 -1.17 -5.30 -24.69
C GLY A 68 -1.20 -5.51 -26.21
N GLY A 69 -2.41 -5.64 -26.76
CA GLY A 69 -2.70 -5.67 -28.20
C GLY A 69 -2.15 -6.89 -28.96
N ASN A 70 -1.62 -7.87 -28.24
CA ASN A 70 -1.11 -9.12 -28.80
C ASN A 70 -1.21 -10.23 -27.75
N THR A 71 -1.95 -11.29 -28.05
CA THR A 71 -2.23 -12.39 -27.12
C THR A 71 -0.97 -13.12 -26.62
N ALA A 72 0.06 -13.24 -27.46
CA ALA A 72 1.32 -13.86 -27.05
C ALA A 72 2.11 -12.98 -26.07
N ARG A 73 2.12 -11.65 -26.28
CA ARG A 73 2.73 -10.70 -25.34
C ARG A 73 2.00 -10.69 -24.00
N ALA A 74 0.67 -10.63 -24.02
CA ALA A 74 -0.16 -10.68 -22.82
C ALA A 74 0.10 -11.97 -22.03
N ARG A 75 0.24 -13.11 -22.73
CA ARG A 75 0.54 -14.41 -22.11
C ARG A 75 1.93 -14.42 -21.48
N ASN A 76 2.96 -13.99 -22.19
CA ASN A 76 4.31 -13.90 -21.64
C ASN A 76 4.37 -12.98 -20.42
N PHE A 77 3.64 -11.86 -20.44
CA PHE A 77 3.53 -10.95 -19.31
C PHE A 77 2.84 -11.62 -18.11
N ALA A 78 1.70 -12.28 -18.34
CA ALA A 78 0.98 -13.03 -17.30
C ALA A 78 1.87 -14.12 -16.69
N GLU A 79 2.57 -14.90 -17.51
CA GLU A 79 3.49 -15.96 -17.07
C GLU A 79 4.68 -15.41 -16.29
N GLN A 80 5.28 -14.31 -16.74
CA GLN A 80 6.45 -13.68 -16.09
C GLN A 80 6.13 -13.26 -14.64
N PHE A 81 4.93 -12.76 -14.38
CA PHE A 81 4.53 -12.26 -13.06
C PHE A 81 3.61 -13.22 -12.29
N GLY A 82 3.20 -14.33 -12.88
CA GLY A 82 2.25 -15.27 -12.27
C GLY A 82 0.83 -14.70 -12.15
N LEU A 83 0.41 -13.83 -13.07
CA LEU A 83 -0.84 -13.08 -12.95
C LEU A 83 -1.99 -13.70 -13.76
N ARG A 84 -3.21 -13.46 -13.27
CA ARG A 84 -4.42 -13.53 -14.08
C ARG A 84 -4.67 -12.18 -14.72
N VAL A 85 -4.83 -12.19 -16.04
CA VAL A 85 -4.96 -10.98 -16.84
C VAL A 85 -6.22 -11.07 -17.70
N LEU A 86 -7.00 -9.98 -17.74
CA LEU A 86 -8.09 -9.82 -18.68
C LEU A 86 -7.69 -8.79 -19.74
N ALA A 87 -7.59 -9.22 -21.00
CA ALA A 87 -7.39 -8.32 -22.14
C ALA A 87 -8.74 -7.78 -22.64
N THR A 88 -8.81 -6.48 -22.91
CA THR A 88 -10.04 -5.81 -23.36
C THR A 88 -9.77 -4.50 -24.11
N ASP A 89 -10.67 -4.12 -25.02
CA ASP A 89 -10.71 -2.77 -25.63
C ASP A 89 -11.67 -1.82 -24.89
N ALA A 90 -12.37 -2.30 -23.86
CA ALA A 90 -13.35 -1.54 -23.09
C ALA A 90 -13.04 -1.59 -21.59
N PRO A 91 -11.91 -1.01 -21.14
CA PRO A 91 -11.57 -0.96 -19.72
C PRO A 91 -12.57 -0.11 -18.92
N PRO A 92 -12.69 -0.31 -17.60
CA PRO A 92 -13.45 0.60 -16.75
C PRO A 92 -12.82 2.01 -16.77
N ALA A 93 -13.60 3.02 -16.38
CA ALA A 93 -13.11 4.40 -16.32
C ALA A 93 -11.96 4.52 -15.30
N ALA A 94 -10.81 5.02 -15.78
CA ALA A 94 -9.67 5.34 -14.96
C ALA A 94 -10.00 6.49 -13.99
N ALA A 95 -9.51 6.37 -12.76
CA ALA A 95 -9.71 7.36 -11.69
C ALA A 95 -8.39 7.95 -11.20
N PHE A 96 -7.31 7.17 -11.29
CA PHE A 96 -5.97 7.59 -10.92
C PHE A 96 -4.97 7.11 -11.96
N GLU A 97 -4.10 8.00 -12.41
CA GLU A 97 -2.90 7.66 -13.18
C GLU A 97 -1.72 7.51 -12.22
N LEU A 98 -1.01 6.39 -12.29
CA LEU A 98 0.10 6.12 -11.39
C LEU A 98 1.39 6.67 -11.96
N HIS A 99 2.24 7.15 -11.06
CA HIS A 99 3.60 7.53 -11.37
C HIS A 99 4.58 6.68 -10.56
N ARG A 100 5.82 6.64 -11.02
CA ARG A 100 6.91 6.00 -10.28
C ARG A 100 7.05 6.67 -8.89
N PRO A 101 6.83 5.94 -7.78
CA PRO A 101 6.82 6.55 -6.46
C PRO A 101 8.19 7.12 -6.05
N ARG A 102 8.21 8.30 -5.42
CA ARG A 102 9.41 8.80 -4.73
C ARG A 102 9.22 8.66 -3.23
N VAL A 103 9.64 7.52 -2.68
CA VAL A 103 9.38 7.15 -1.29
C VAL A 103 10.60 7.41 -0.42
N ALA A 104 10.42 8.09 0.70
CA ALA A 104 11.40 8.13 1.79
C ALA A 104 11.03 7.13 2.89
N VAL A 105 12.01 6.40 3.43
CA VAL A 105 11.79 5.47 4.55
C VAL A 105 12.62 5.92 5.75
N VAL A 106 11.95 6.17 6.87
CA VAL A 106 12.59 6.52 8.14
C VAL A 106 12.94 5.23 8.88
N ARG A 107 14.19 4.78 8.72
CA ARG A 107 14.83 3.62 9.38
C ARG A 107 13.88 2.45 9.70
N SER A 108 13.66 1.55 8.75
CA SER A 108 12.83 0.36 9.01
C SER A 108 13.20 -0.80 8.08
N ARG A 109 13.94 -1.78 8.62
CA ARG A 109 14.38 -2.97 7.86
C ARG A 109 13.23 -3.73 7.21
N TRP A 110 12.07 -3.77 7.86
CA TRP A 110 10.90 -4.48 7.34
C TRP A 110 10.20 -3.74 6.21
N VAL A 111 10.05 -2.42 6.35
CA VAL A 111 9.51 -1.59 5.25
C VAL A 111 10.46 -1.63 4.05
N GLU A 112 11.77 -1.49 4.29
CA GLU A 112 12.80 -1.56 3.25
C GLU A 112 12.79 -2.92 2.54
N TRP A 113 12.67 -4.02 3.29
CA TRP A 113 12.52 -5.35 2.69
C TRP A 113 11.26 -5.44 1.83
N LEU A 114 10.11 -4.99 2.33
CA LEU A 114 8.85 -5.07 1.61
C LEU A 114 8.89 -4.27 0.30
N LEU A 115 9.40 -3.04 0.33
CA LEU A 115 9.53 -2.23 -0.87
C LEU A 115 10.52 -2.84 -1.88
N ASN A 116 11.63 -3.42 -1.41
CA ASN A 116 12.58 -4.16 -2.26
C ASN A 116 11.98 -5.41 -2.89
N GLU A 117 11.13 -6.14 -2.16
CA GLU A 117 10.43 -7.33 -2.66
C GLU A 117 9.58 -6.96 -3.88
N TYR A 118 8.74 -5.93 -3.74
CA TYR A 118 7.84 -5.44 -4.80
C TYR A 118 8.47 -4.41 -5.76
N LYS A 119 9.80 -4.25 -5.71
CA LYS A 119 10.59 -3.38 -6.59
C LYS A 119 10.15 -1.91 -6.58
N VAL A 120 9.57 -1.44 -5.47
CA VAL A 120 9.18 -0.05 -5.29
C VAL A 120 10.44 0.75 -4.89
N PRO A 121 10.83 1.79 -5.65
CA PRO A 121 12.01 2.57 -5.33
C PRO A 121 11.81 3.38 -4.05
N PHE A 122 12.84 3.43 -3.20
CA PHE A 122 12.84 4.22 -1.98
C PHE A 122 14.22 4.77 -1.63
N THR A 123 14.26 5.74 -0.72
CA THR A 123 15.48 6.29 -0.15
C THR A 123 15.40 6.26 1.38
N PRO A 124 16.32 5.55 2.07
CA PRO A 124 16.44 5.66 3.53
C PRO A 124 16.82 7.09 3.93
N ILE A 125 16.15 7.63 4.95
CA ILE A 125 16.46 8.94 5.51
C ILE A 125 16.42 8.90 7.04
N GLU A 126 17.19 9.80 7.67
CA GLU A 126 17.12 10.06 9.12
C GLU A 126 16.47 11.42 9.43
N GLY A 127 16.46 12.32 8.45
CA GLY A 127 15.95 13.67 8.53
C GLY A 127 16.28 14.45 7.27
N GLY A 128 15.95 15.74 7.27
CA GLY A 128 16.31 16.66 6.19
C GLY A 128 15.29 17.77 5.98
N ALA A 129 15.69 18.74 5.15
CA ALA A 129 14.85 19.85 4.71
C ALA A 129 14.39 19.65 3.26
N GLY A 130 13.36 20.41 2.83
CA GLY A 130 12.84 20.36 1.47
C GLY A 130 12.33 18.97 1.07
N LEU A 131 11.77 18.21 2.01
CA LEU A 131 11.42 16.81 1.78
C LEU A 131 10.37 16.64 0.68
N ARG A 132 9.42 17.58 0.54
CA ARG A 132 8.32 17.42 -0.43
C ARG A 132 8.78 17.52 -1.88
N THR A 133 9.81 18.30 -2.17
CA THR A 133 10.35 18.42 -3.54
C THR A 133 10.99 17.11 -4.01
N ARG A 134 11.48 16.31 -3.05
CA ARG A 134 12.19 15.05 -3.29
C ARG A 134 11.28 13.82 -3.23
N PHE A 135 10.29 13.84 -2.34
CA PHE A 135 9.47 12.67 -2.02
C PHE A 135 7.98 12.97 -2.08
N ASP A 136 7.22 11.98 -2.54
CA ASP A 136 5.75 11.96 -2.54
C ASP A 136 5.19 11.43 -1.23
N SER A 137 5.87 10.44 -0.67
CA SER A 137 5.52 9.86 0.62
C SER A 137 6.74 9.65 1.51
N ILE A 138 6.50 9.70 2.82
CA ILE A 138 7.44 9.28 3.86
C ILE A 138 6.80 8.14 4.64
N VAL A 139 7.47 7.00 4.74
CA VAL A 139 7.05 5.87 5.58
C VAL A 139 7.82 5.91 6.90
N LEU A 140 7.08 5.93 8.00
CA LEU A 140 7.58 6.00 9.37
C LEU A 140 7.00 4.83 10.18
N ALA A 141 7.82 3.83 10.50
CA ALA A 141 7.37 2.63 11.23
C ALA A 141 7.79 2.58 12.70
N GLY A 142 8.51 3.60 13.20
CA GLY A 142 9.01 3.61 14.57
C GLY A 142 9.26 5.02 15.09
N ALA A 143 9.86 5.11 16.26
CA ALA A 143 10.22 6.40 16.86
C ALA A 143 11.18 7.19 15.95
N SER A 144 10.95 8.50 15.87
CA SER A 144 11.77 9.45 15.11
C SER A 144 12.05 10.69 15.94
N THR A 145 12.96 11.53 15.47
CA THR A 145 13.23 12.87 15.99
C THR A 145 13.07 13.94 14.90
N MET A 146 12.60 13.53 13.71
CA MET A 146 12.44 14.41 12.56
C MET A 146 11.28 15.39 12.79
N ASP A 147 11.60 16.68 12.85
CA ASP A 147 10.68 17.80 13.05
C ASP A 147 10.07 18.33 11.74
N SER A 148 10.72 18.07 10.61
CA SER A 148 10.29 18.52 9.28
C SER A 148 9.07 17.78 8.71
N LEU A 149 8.54 16.78 9.41
CA LEU A 149 7.33 16.04 9.02
C LEU A 149 6.11 16.96 8.88
N ALA A 150 5.96 17.92 9.80
CA ALA A 150 4.82 18.82 9.79
C ALA A 150 4.81 19.73 8.56
N THR A 151 6.00 20.18 8.13
CA THR A 151 6.18 20.95 6.89
C THR A 151 5.90 20.08 5.68
N PHE A 152 6.50 18.88 5.62
CA PHE A 152 6.31 17.93 4.52
C PHE A 152 4.83 17.64 4.22
N VAL A 153 4.04 17.32 5.26
CA VAL A 153 2.61 17.03 5.09
C VAL A 153 1.84 18.27 4.63
N ARG A 154 2.09 19.44 5.24
CA ARG A 154 1.40 20.68 4.87
C ARG A 154 1.69 21.13 3.43
N GLU A 155 2.88 20.84 2.91
CA GLU A 155 3.28 21.09 1.52
C GLU A 155 2.65 20.11 0.50
N GLY A 156 1.87 19.12 0.95
CA GLY A 156 1.18 18.18 0.08
C GLY A 156 1.80 16.78 0.06
N GLY A 157 2.64 16.45 1.03
CA GLY A 157 3.21 15.11 1.19
C GLY A 157 2.23 14.15 1.87
N THR A 158 2.41 12.86 1.63
CA THR A 158 1.69 11.80 2.35
C THR A 158 2.61 11.17 3.39
N LEU A 159 2.30 11.34 4.67
CA LEU A 159 2.99 10.62 5.75
C LEU A 159 2.28 9.29 6.01
N VAL A 160 2.99 8.18 5.84
CA VAL A 160 2.50 6.83 6.17
C VAL A 160 3.14 6.41 7.48
N ALA A 161 2.38 6.45 8.58
CA ALA A 161 2.89 6.20 9.92
C ALA A 161 2.30 4.90 10.50
N ILE A 162 3.16 4.01 10.98
CA ILE A 162 2.81 2.64 11.34
C ILE A 162 3.22 2.36 12.78
N GLY A 163 2.32 1.76 13.57
CA GLY A 163 2.59 1.34 14.95
C GLY A 163 3.11 2.51 15.81
N ASP A 164 4.31 2.37 16.36
CA ASP A 164 4.94 3.45 17.14
C ASP A 164 5.24 4.71 16.32
N GLY A 165 5.44 4.57 15.01
CA GLY A 165 5.51 5.70 14.10
C GLY A 165 4.21 6.51 14.06
N ALA A 166 3.05 5.85 14.16
CA ALA A 166 1.76 6.53 14.25
C ALA A 166 1.64 7.34 15.56
N ARG A 167 2.07 6.77 16.70
CA ARG A 167 2.13 7.51 17.98
C ARG A 167 3.03 8.74 17.89
N PHE A 168 4.19 8.60 17.24
CA PHE A 168 5.08 9.73 17.02
C PHE A 168 4.43 10.81 16.15
N ALA A 169 3.84 10.43 15.01
CA ALA A 169 3.19 11.34 14.08
C ALA A 169 2.04 12.12 14.75
N ILE A 170 1.19 11.45 15.53
CA ILE A 170 0.08 12.08 16.27
C ILE A 170 0.61 13.20 17.18
N ARG A 171 1.67 12.92 17.97
CA ARG A 171 2.27 13.91 18.87
C ARG A 171 2.97 15.04 18.11
N ASN A 172 3.81 14.69 17.14
CA ASN A 172 4.65 15.64 16.40
C ASN A 172 3.80 16.62 15.56
N LEU A 173 2.67 16.16 15.02
CA LEU A 173 1.76 16.96 14.22
C LEU A 173 0.61 17.58 15.04
N ALA A 174 0.57 17.33 16.36
CA ALA A 174 -0.50 17.74 17.26
C ALA A 174 -1.90 17.34 16.73
N LEU A 175 -2.04 16.11 16.23
CA LEU A 175 -3.32 15.62 15.72
C LEU A 175 -4.28 15.40 16.89
N PRO A 176 -5.57 15.78 16.77
CA PRO A 176 -6.59 15.56 17.80
C PRO A 176 -7.08 14.10 17.78
N VAL A 177 -6.15 13.15 17.87
CA VAL A 177 -6.41 11.70 17.82
C VAL A 177 -6.08 11.10 19.18
N THR A 178 -7.06 10.45 19.79
CA THR A 178 -6.87 9.66 21.00
C THR A 178 -6.53 8.23 20.61
N VAL A 179 -5.50 7.67 21.23
CA VAL A 179 -5.04 6.30 20.95
C VAL A 179 -5.42 5.39 22.11
N THR A 180 -6.05 4.27 21.81
CA THR A 180 -6.17 3.15 22.76
C THR A 180 -5.60 1.87 22.13
N SER A 181 -5.63 0.75 22.85
CA SER A 181 -5.16 -0.55 22.33
C SER A 181 -6.21 -1.61 22.62
N VAL A 182 -6.43 -2.47 21.63
CA VAL A 182 -7.32 -3.62 21.73
C VAL A 182 -6.60 -4.87 21.22
N ALA A 183 -7.16 -6.04 21.50
CA ALA A 183 -6.73 -7.27 20.85
C ALA A 183 -7.22 -7.30 19.40
N GLY A 184 -6.41 -7.87 18.51
CA GLY A 184 -6.75 -8.09 17.12
C GLY A 184 -7.99 -8.97 16.96
N ALA A 185 -8.80 -8.64 15.95
CA ALA A 185 -10.03 -9.34 15.61
C ALA A 185 -10.34 -9.13 14.11
N SER A 186 -11.52 -9.56 13.66
CA SER A 186 -12.01 -9.26 12.32
C SER A 186 -12.23 -7.75 12.17
N ALA A 187 -11.52 -7.13 11.23
CA ALA A 187 -11.67 -5.72 10.89
C ALA A 187 -12.48 -5.56 9.61
N HIS A 188 -13.32 -4.53 9.61
CA HIS A 188 -14.04 -4.09 8.43
C HIS A 188 -13.17 -3.08 7.65
N PHE A 189 -13.03 -3.26 6.34
CA PHE A 189 -12.29 -2.38 5.45
C PHE A 189 -13.24 -1.62 4.52
N ASP A 190 -13.05 -0.31 4.40
CA ASP A 190 -13.69 0.51 3.35
C ASP A 190 -13.01 0.24 2.02
N VAL A 191 -13.47 -0.80 1.31
CA VAL A 191 -12.92 -1.24 0.02
C VAL A 191 -13.08 -0.23 -1.12
N THR A 192 -13.78 0.88 -0.90
CA THR A 192 -13.85 2.01 -1.85
C THR A 192 -12.72 3.01 -1.68
N HIS A 193 -11.97 2.91 -0.58
CA HIS A 193 -10.83 3.74 -0.30
C HIS A 193 -9.58 3.23 -1.08
N PRO A 194 -8.82 4.10 -1.78
CA PRO A 194 -7.67 3.66 -2.57
C PRO A 194 -6.62 2.85 -1.80
N VAL A 195 -6.40 3.18 -0.52
CA VAL A 195 -5.49 2.42 0.37
C VAL A 195 -5.97 0.98 0.58
N ALA A 196 -7.26 0.70 0.52
CA ALA A 196 -7.86 -0.61 0.72
C ALA A 196 -8.25 -1.33 -0.59
N PHE A 197 -7.88 -0.81 -1.77
CA PHE A 197 -8.10 -1.53 -3.02
C PHE A 197 -7.48 -2.92 -2.99
N GLY A 198 -8.27 -3.92 -3.41
CA GLY A 198 -7.90 -5.33 -3.37
C GLY A 198 -8.03 -6.00 -1.99
N MET A 199 -8.39 -5.28 -0.92
CA MET A 199 -8.73 -5.92 0.35
C MET A 199 -10.14 -6.52 0.29
N PRO A 200 -10.39 -7.66 0.94
CA PRO A 200 -11.76 -8.07 1.25
C PRO A 200 -12.39 -7.06 2.23
N ALA A 201 -13.72 -6.99 2.26
CA ALA A 201 -14.44 -6.11 3.19
C ALA A 201 -14.23 -6.51 4.66
N GLU A 202 -13.86 -7.76 4.92
CA GLU A 202 -13.50 -8.25 6.25
C GLU A 202 -12.20 -9.04 6.19
N ALA A 203 -11.27 -8.75 7.11
CA ALA A 203 -10.08 -9.56 7.34
C ALA A 203 -9.62 -9.47 8.79
N THR A 204 -9.05 -10.57 9.30
CA THR A 204 -8.47 -10.61 10.65
C THR A 204 -7.17 -9.83 10.71
N ILE A 205 -7.05 -8.97 11.72
CA ILE A 205 -5.79 -8.33 12.12
C ILE A 205 -5.34 -9.02 13.41
N PHE A 206 -4.07 -9.43 13.48
CA PHE A 206 -3.55 -10.19 14.61
C PHE A 206 -2.86 -9.28 15.64
N GLY A 207 -2.55 -9.85 16.81
CA GLY A 207 -1.74 -9.18 17.83
C GLY A 207 -2.45 -8.04 18.55
N ALA A 208 -1.66 -7.09 19.08
CA ALA A 208 -2.18 -5.89 19.71
C ALA A 208 -2.37 -4.80 18.64
N VAL A 209 -3.56 -4.21 18.60
CA VAL A 209 -3.95 -3.21 17.60
C VAL A 209 -4.21 -1.90 18.29
N MET A 210 -3.50 -0.85 17.86
CA MET A 210 -3.84 0.51 18.24
C MET A 210 -5.13 0.94 17.55
N THR A 211 -6.03 1.56 18.30
CA THR A 211 -7.22 2.19 17.73
C THR A 211 -7.12 3.71 17.85
N PHE A 212 -7.79 4.39 16.92
CA PHE A 212 -7.79 5.83 16.78
C PHE A 212 -9.22 6.34 16.96
N ASP A 213 -9.43 7.11 18.02
CA ASP A 213 -10.65 7.89 18.22
C ASP A 213 -10.36 9.35 17.84
N VAL A 214 -11.13 9.86 16.88
CA VAL A 214 -10.90 11.19 16.29
C VAL A 214 -12.23 11.82 15.91
N LYS A 215 -12.33 13.13 16.14
CA LYS A 215 -13.45 13.96 15.66
C LYS A 215 -13.01 14.78 14.46
N GLY A 216 -13.92 15.05 13.53
CA GLY A 216 -13.69 15.94 12.40
C GLY A 216 -13.48 15.22 11.07
N ALA A 217 -12.58 15.75 10.22
CA ALA A 217 -12.45 15.37 8.80
C ALA A 217 -11.70 14.05 8.53
N ALA A 218 -11.38 13.27 9.57
CA ALA A 218 -10.66 12.02 9.41
C ALA A 218 -11.59 10.93 8.85
N ARG A 219 -11.08 10.10 7.94
CA ARG A 219 -11.82 9.00 7.33
C ARG A 219 -11.23 7.66 7.81
N PRO A 220 -11.97 6.88 8.61
CA PRO A 220 -11.62 5.49 8.88
C PRO A 220 -11.58 4.71 7.57
N VAL A 221 -10.46 4.02 7.33
CA VAL A 221 -10.27 3.10 6.20
C VAL A 221 -10.47 1.66 6.65
N ALA A 222 -10.18 1.37 7.92
CA ALA A 222 -10.51 0.11 8.55
C ALA A 222 -10.94 0.31 10.00
N THR A 223 -11.89 -0.50 10.48
CA THR A 223 -12.39 -0.46 11.87
C THR A 223 -12.45 -1.84 12.51
N LEU A 224 -12.18 -1.90 13.82
CA LEU A 224 -12.53 -3.02 14.69
C LEU A 224 -13.77 -2.61 15.49
N GLY A 225 -14.93 -3.15 15.12
CA GLY A 225 -16.21 -2.58 15.56
C GLY A 225 -16.32 -1.11 15.14
N ASN A 226 -16.48 -0.21 16.10
CA ASN A 226 -16.57 1.23 15.87
C ASN A 226 -15.23 1.97 15.95
N ALA A 227 -14.14 1.29 16.31
CA ALA A 227 -12.85 1.92 16.54
C ALA A 227 -11.99 1.86 15.28
N ALA A 228 -11.48 3.00 14.80
CA ALA A 228 -10.63 3.03 13.61
C ALA A 228 -9.26 2.42 13.89
N VAL A 229 -8.76 1.58 12.99
CA VAL A 229 -7.44 0.92 13.08
C VAL A 229 -6.55 1.21 11.87
N LEU A 230 -7.15 1.75 10.81
CA LEU A 230 -6.45 2.45 9.73
C LEU A 230 -7.21 3.75 9.47
N LEU A 231 -6.52 4.87 9.54
CA LEU A 231 -7.13 6.20 9.46
C LEU A 231 -6.45 7.05 8.39
N ASP A 232 -7.23 7.64 7.49
CA ASP A 232 -6.78 8.73 6.60
C ASP A 232 -7.14 10.08 7.22
N TYR A 233 -6.12 10.88 7.54
CA TYR A 233 -6.27 12.19 8.15
C TYR A 233 -5.74 13.28 7.22
N PRO A 234 -6.61 14.06 6.55
CA PRO A 234 -6.20 15.22 5.75
C PRO A 234 -5.55 16.30 6.62
N LEU A 235 -4.39 16.84 6.19
CA LEU A 235 -3.68 17.90 6.92
C LEU A 235 -2.99 18.87 5.95
N GLY A 236 -3.43 20.13 5.96
CA GLY A 236 -2.95 21.13 5.00
C GLY A 236 -3.27 20.71 3.57
N ARG A 237 -2.26 20.68 2.69
CA ARG A 237 -2.40 20.18 1.31
C ARG A 237 -2.17 18.66 1.18
N GLY A 238 -1.71 18.01 2.25
CA GLY A 238 -1.33 16.60 2.26
C GLY A 238 -2.22 15.78 3.19
N ARG A 239 -1.68 14.64 3.64
CA ARG A 239 -2.40 13.72 4.53
C ARG A 239 -1.47 12.87 5.37
N VAL A 240 -2.03 12.29 6.42
CA VAL A 240 -1.39 11.32 7.30
C VAL A 240 -2.23 10.05 7.29
N LEU A 241 -1.61 8.93 6.89
CA LEU A 241 -2.18 7.60 7.01
C LEU A 241 -1.63 6.98 8.30
N LEU A 242 -2.51 6.71 9.27
CA LEU A 242 -2.16 6.12 10.55
C LEU A 242 -2.57 4.65 10.57
N PHE A 243 -1.59 3.77 10.65
CA PHE A 243 -1.78 2.32 10.79
C PHE A 243 -1.62 1.92 12.26
N GLY A 244 -2.69 1.36 12.83
CA GLY A 244 -2.72 0.88 14.20
C GLY A 244 -2.19 -0.54 14.38
N PHE A 245 -1.93 -1.22 13.27
CA PHE A 245 -1.31 -2.53 13.17
C PHE A 245 -0.11 -2.46 12.23
N GLU A 246 0.71 -3.50 12.19
CA GLU A 246 1.93 -3.54 11.38
C GLU A 246 1.70 -4.38 10.12
N PRO A 247 1.14 -3.81 9.02
CA PRO A 247 0.88 -4.57 7.81
C PRO A 247 2.13 -5.25 7.25
N GLN A 248 3.32 -4.70 7.49
CA GLN A 248 4.60 -5.24 7.04
C GLN A 248 5.15 -6.41 7.87
N TYR A 249 4.54 -6.73 9.02
CA TYR A 249 5.09 -7.75 9.92
C TYR A 249 4.87 -9.16 9.36
N ARG A 250 5.90 -10.02 9.40
CA ARG A 250 5.84 -11.38 8.82
C ARG A 250 4.84 -12.33 9.52
N GLY A 251 4.31 -11.93 10.67
CA GLY A 251 3.23 -12.64 11.37
C GLY A 251 1.82 -12.28 10.89
N GLU A 252 1.67 -11.22 10.09
CA GLU A 252 0.40 -10.85 9.45
C GLU A 252 0.20 -11.58 8.13
N ALA A 253 -1.04 -11.62 7.66
CA ALA A 253 -1.34 -12.17 6.34
C ALA A 253 -0.63 -11.33 5.25
N HIS A 254 0.01 -11.99 4.27
CA HIS A 254 0.65 -11.35 3.12
C HIS A 254 -0.28 -10.35 2.40
N ASN A 255 -1.60 -10.56 2.48
CA ASN A 255 -2.58 -9.64 1.92
C ASN A 255 -2.48 -8.23 2.51
N THR A 256 -2.09 -8.05 3.78
CA THR A 256 -2.00 -6.71 4.40
C THR A 256 -0.87 -5.85 3.81
N PHE A 257 0.14 -6.43 3.15
CA PHE A 257 1.19 -5.70 2.44
C PHE A 257 0.65 -4.71 1.42
N ARG A 258 -0.47 -5.05 0.75
CA ARG A 258 -1.09 -4.17 -0.25
C ARG A 258 -1.53 -2.85 0.32
N LEU A 259 -1.88 -2.77 1.61
CA LEU A 259 -2.27 -1.50 2.22
C LEU A 259 -1.12 -0.49 2.20
N LEU A 260 0.11 -0.95 2.49
CA LEU A 260 1.30 -0.09 2.44
C LEU A 260 1.68 0.23 1.00
N LEU A 261 1.64 -0.76 0.09
CA LEU A 261 1.92 -0.56 -1.33
C LEU A 261 0.92 0.43 -1.96
N ASN A 262 -0.37 0.28 -1.65
CA ASN A 262 -1.41 1.20 -2.08
C ASN A 262 -1.17 2.61 -1.57
N ALA A 263 -0.78 2.77 -0.30
CA ALA A 263 -0.48 4.07 0.27
C ALA A 263 0.64 4.80 -0.50
N VAL A 264 1.73 4.10 -0.86
CA VAL A 264 2.86 4.74 -1.58
C VAL A 264 2.54 5.02 -3.05
N TYR A 265 1.79 4.14 -3.72
CA TYR A 265 1.36 4.38 -5.10
C TYR A 265 0.31 5.49 -5.18
N TRP A 266 -0.66 5.50 -4.27
CA TRP A 266 -1.67 6.56 -4.20
C TRP A 266 -1.07 7.93 -3.88
N ALA A 267 -0.03 7.99 -3.05
CA ALA A 267 0.66 9.24 -2.75
C ALA A 267 1.34 9.89 -3.96
N SER A 268 1.69 9.10 -4.98
CA SER A 268 2.35 9.56 -6.21
C SER A 268 1.41 9.65 -7.42
N SER A 269 0.15 9.24 -7.28
CA SER A 269 -0.80 9.22 -8.38
C SER A 269 -1.41 10.58 -8.65
N GLN A 270 -1.82 10.79 -9.90
CA GLN A 270 -2.65 11.91 -10.32
C GLN A 270 -4.10 11.45 -10.41
N ARG A 271 -5.01 12.21 -9.80
CA ARG A 271 -6.45 11.98 -9.96
C ARG A 271 -6.89 12.50 -11.34
N LEU A 272 -7.68 11.69 -12.04
CA LEU A 272 -8.29 12.02 -13.34
C LEU A 272 -9.71 12.58 -13.17
#